data_AF-A0A929ZNI7-F1
#
_entry.id   AF-A0A929ZNI7-F1
#
_cell.length_a   1.000
_cell.length_b   1.000
_cell.length_c   1.000
_cell.angle_alpha   90.00
_cell.angle_beta   90.00
_cell.angle_gamma   90.00
#
_symmetry.space_group_name_H-M   'P 1'
#
loop_
_entity.id
_entity.type
_entity.pdbx_description
1 polymer ?
#
loop_
_entity_poly.entity_id
_entity_poly.type
_entity_poly.pdbx_seq_one_letter_code
_entity_poly.pdbx_strand_id
1 'polypeptide(L)' 'NVWGLEGDDETLLAKQGIQALHDFFKSNGIPMTLTEVNINEEHFQAMAESACSHDRLKHAYVPLSVEDVKKIYQMCL' A
#
# COMPACT_ATOMS: atom_id res chain seq x y z
N ASN A 1 3.54 -16.11 -11.41
CA ASN A 1 3.41 -15.26 -10.20
C ASN A 1 3.19 -16.18 -8.99
N VAL A 2 3.34 -15.69 -7.75
CA VAL A 2 3.24 -16.54 -6.53
C VAL A 2 1.82 -17.05 -6.24
N TRP A 3 0.80 -16.43 -6.84
CA TRP A 3 -0.61 -16.78 -6.66
C TRP A 3 -1.15 -17.76 -7.71
N GLY A 4 -0.34 -18.18 -8.68
CA GLY A 4 -0.75 -19.09 -9.75
C GLY A 4 -1.80 -18.52 -10.70
N LEU A 5 -1.88 -17.19 -10.84
CA LEU A 5 -2.83 -16.53 -11.74
C LEU A 5 -2.37 -16.63 -13.21
N GLU A 6 -3.27 -16.97 -14.12
CA GLU A 6 -3.01 -17.14 -15.55
C GLU A 6 -4.03 -16.36 -16.38
N GLY A 7 -3.60 -15.76 -17.49
CA GLY A 7 -4.44 -14.97 -18.39
C GLY A 7 -3.63 -14.01 -19.27
N ASP A 8 -4.30 -13.40 -20.25
CA ASP A 8 -3.63 -12.52 -21.23
C ASP A 8 -3.77 -11.01 -20.88
N ASP A 9 -4.71 -10.65 -20.00
CA ASP A 9 -4.89 -9.26 -19.54
C ASP A 9 -4.03 -9.00 -18.30
N GLU A 10 -2.88 -8.36 -18.50
CA GLU A 10 -1.94 -8.03 -17.44
C GLU A 10 -2.53 -7.13 -16.35
N THR A 11 -3.42 -6.20 -16.71
CA THR A 11 -4.04 -5.27 -15.75
C THR A 11 -5.03 -6.01 -14.86
N LEU A 12 -5.81 -6.92 -15.45
CA LEU A 12 -6.70 -7.80 -14.70
C LEU A 12 -5.92 -8.70 -13.75
N LEU A 13 -4.85 -9.34 -14.23
CA LEU A 13 -3.99 -10.20 -13.42
C LEU A 13 -3.35 -9.43 -12.25
N ALA A 14 -2.91 -8.18 -12.48
CA ALA A 14 -2.36 -7.34 -11.42
C ALA A 14 -3.41 -7.03 -10.33
N LYS A 15 -4.63 -6.69 -10.72
CA LYS A 15 -5.75 -6.45 -9.77
C LYS A 15 -6.11 -7.71 -8.98
N GLN A 16 -6.13 -8.87 -9.64
CA GLN A 16 -6.36 -10.16 -8.98
C GLN A 16 -5.23 -10.48 -7.99
N GLY A 17 -3.98 -10.16 -8.34
CA GLY A 17 -2.84 -10.32 -7.43
C GLY A 17 -2.94 -9.45 -6.18
N ILE A 18 -3.40 -8.19 -6.32
CA ILE A 18 -3.67 -7.29 -5.19
C ILE A 18 -4.77 -7.89 -4.29
N GLN A 19 -5.85 -8.40 -4.88
CA GLN A 19 -6.95 -9.01 -4.13
C GLN A 19 -6.50 -10.27 -3.38
N ALA A 20 -5.73 -11.16 -4.02
CA ALA A 20 -5.21 -12.37 -3.39
C ALA A 20 -4.32 -12.06 -2.17
N LEU A 21 -3.47 -11.04 -2.27
CA LEU A 21 -2.64 -10.58 -1.16
C LEU A 21 -3.49 -10.00 -0.01
N HIS A 22 -4.49 -9.18 -0.35
CA HIS A 22 -5.43 -8.63 0.62
C HIS A 22 -6.16 -9.74 1.41
N ASP A 23 -6.71 -10.73 0.71
CA ASP A 23 -7.45 -11.82 1.33
C ASP A 23 -6.55 -12.74 2.16
N PHE A 24 -5.30 -12.93 1.72
CA PHE A 24 -4.30 -13.63 2.51
C PHE A 24 -4.06 -12.93 3.86
N PHE A 25 -3.75 -11.64 3.89
CA PHE A 25 -3.54 -10.92 5.16
C PHE A 25 -4.78 -10.92 6.05
N LYS A 26 -5.96 -10.70 5.46
CA LYS A 26 -7.23 -10.77 6.19
C LYS A 26 -7.46 -12.15 6.82
N SER A 27 -7.21 -13.23 6.08
CA SER A 27 -7.39 -14.60 6.61
C SER A 27 -6.42 -14.95 7.75
N ASN A 28 -5.27 -14.28 7.80
CA ASN A 28 -4.30 -14.41 8.89
C ASN A 28 -4.61 -13.47 10.09
N GLY A 29 -5.73 -12.75 10.06
CA GLY A 29 -6.13 -11.84 11.13
C GLY A 29 -5.26 -10.58 11.23
N ILE A 30 -4.56 -10.23 10.16
CA ILE A 30 -3.78 -8.99 10.10
C ILE A 30 -4.76 -7.83 9.87
N PRO A 31 -4.67 -6.74 10.65
CA PRO A 31 -5.47 -5.56 10.42
C PRO A 31 -5.29 -4.99 9.02
N MET A 32 -6.39 -4.65 8.34
CA MET A 32 -6.36 -4.25 6.93
C MET A 32 -6.43 -2.73 6.73
N THR A 33 -6.69 -1.98 7.79
CA THR A 33 -6.79 -0.53 7.79
C THR A 33 -5.97 0.07 8.93
N LEU A 34 -5.59 1.35 8.78
CA LEU A 34 -4.89 2.10 9.81
C LEU A 34 -5.78 2.34 11.04
N THR A 35 -7.10 2.46 10.85
CA THR A 35 -8.06 2.66 11.94
C THR A 35 -8.18 1.45 12.87
N GLU A 36 -8.06 0.22 12.34
CA GLU A 36 -8.03 -1.01 13.14
C GLU A 36 -6.84 -1.08 14.12
N VAL A 37 -5.78 -0.30 13.89
CA VAL A 37 -4.62 -0.15 14.78
C VAL A 37 -4.55 1.22 15.46
N ASN A 38 -5.67 1.96 15.49
CA ASN A 38 -5.81 3.28 16.12
C ASN A 38 -4.92 4.38 15.53
N ILE A 39 -4.59 4.29 14.24
CA ILE A 39 -3.89 5.34 13.50
C ILE A 39 -4.93 6.19 12.76
N ASN A 40 -4.83 7.51 12.94
CA ASN A 40 -5.66 8.52 12.28
C ASN A 40 -4.78 9.49 11.47
N GLU A 41 -5.40 10.49 10.86
CA GLU A 41 -4.71 11.46 9.98
C GLU A 41 -3.78 12.45 10.71
N GLU A 42 -3.83 12.54 12.04
CA GLU A 42 -3.15 13.57 12.85
C GLU A 42 -1.64 13.66 12.57
N HIS A 43 -1.00 12.53 12.25
CA HIS A 43 0.45 12.44 12.04
C HIS A 43 0.87 12.03 10.63
N PHE A 44 -0.06 12.00 9.66
CA PHE A 44 0.25 11.56 8.30
C PHE A 44 1.34 12.39 7.63
N GLN A 45 1.40 13.69 7.91
CA GLN A 45 2.47 14.56 7.39
C GLN A 45 3.86 14.07 7.88
N ALA A 46 4.04 13.92 9.18
CA ALA A 46 5.31 13.51 9.77
C ALA A 46 5.71 12.08 9.34
N MET A 47 4.74 11.17 9.27
CA MET A 47 4.96 9.80 8.77
C MET A 47 5.42 9.80 7.30
N ALA A 48 4.79 10.61 6.45
CA ALA A 48 5.12 10.69 5.04
C ALA A 48 6.49 11.33 4.78
N GLU A 49 6.83 12.40 5.51
CA GLU A 49 8.19 12.98 5.49
C GLU A 49 9.25 11.97 5.91
N SER A 50 8.98 11.20 6.96
CA SER A 50 9.86 10.11 7.40
C SER A 50 10.02 9.02 6.33
N ALA A 51 8.92 8.62 5.68
CA ALA A 51 8.93 7.62 4.61
C ALA A 51 9.73 8.07 3.38
N CYS A 52 9.65 9.36 3.01
CA CYS A 52 10.41 9.95 1.91
C CYS A 52 11.85 10.36 2.28
N SER A 53 12.23 10.31 3.55
CA SER A 53 13.56 10.71 4.00
C SER A 53 14.67 9.93 3.30
N HIS A 54 15.85 10.54 3.18
CA HIS A 54 17.04 9.93 2.57
C HIS A 54 16.82 9.43 1.13
N ASP A 55 15.97 10.10 0.35
CA ASP A 55 15.64 9.76 -1.04
C ASP A 55 15.10 8.31 -1.23
N ARG A 56 14.59 7.67 -0.16
CA ARG A 56 14.18 6.24 -0.19
C ARG A 56 13.13 5.93 -1.24
N LEU A 57 12.16 6.82 -1.43
CA LEU A 57 11.06 6.64 -2.38
C LEU A 57 11.29 7.33 -3.72
N LYS A 58 12.40 8.06 -3.88
CA LYS A 58 12.78 8.72 -5.12
C LYS A 58 13.21 7.73 -6.21
N HIS A 59 13.71 6.57 -5.80
CA HIS A 59 14.19 5.50 -6.68
C HIS A 59 13.27 4.28 -6.74
N ALA A 60 12.03 4.41 -6.23
CA ALA A 60 11.00 3.38 -6.39
C ALA A 60 10.60 3.23 -7.86
N TYR A 61 9.95 2.10 -8.21
CA TYR A 61 9.48 1.83 -9.58
C TYR A 61 8.65 2.99 -10.16
N VAL A 62 7.78 3.57 -9.32
CA VAL A 62 7.20 4.89 -9.53
C VAL A 62 7.70 5.77 -8.37
N PRO A 63 8.45 6.85 -8.64
CA PRO A 63 8.88 7.78 -7.59
C PRO A 63 7.68 8.37 -6.84
N LEU A 64 7.75 8.43 -5.51
CA LEU A 64 6.68 8.98 -4.67
C LEU A 64 7.15 10.23 -3.91
N SER A 65 6.34 11.28 -3.98
CA SER A 65 6.50 12.47 -3.14
C SER A 65 5.84 12.28 -1.77
N VAL A 66 6.13 13.19 -0.83
CA VAL A 66 5.48 13.22 0.49
C VAL A 66 3.95 13.29 0.36
N GLU A 67 3.44 14.06 -0.60
CA GLU A 67 2.00 14.19 -0.83
C GLU A 67 1.38 12.91 -1.41
N ASP A 68 2.12 12.15 -2.22
CA ASP A 68 1.65 10.86 -2.73
C ASP A 68 1.54 9.84 -1.60
N VAL A 69 2.53 9.82 -0.69
CA VAL A 69 2.52 8.95 0.50
C VAL A 69 1.37 9.29 1.43
N LYS A 70 1.10 10.59 1.67
CA LYS A 70 -0.07 11.02 2.47
C LYS A 70 -1.38 10.55 1.87
N LYS A 71 -1.54 10.68 0.54
CA LYS A 71 -2.74 10.18 -0.15
C LYS A 71 -2.88 8.66 0.00
N ILE A 72 -1.78 7.91 -0.09
CA ILE A 72 -1.79 6.46 0.17
C ILE A 72 -2.25 6.17 1.59
N TYR A 73 -1.75 6.88 2.61
CA TYR A 73 -2.23 6.71 3.98
C TYR A 73 -3.72 7.02 4.14
N GLN A 74 -4.24 8.06 3.47
CA GLN A 74 -5.68 8.36 3.46
C GLN A 74 -6.52 7.26 2.81
N MET A 75 -6.00 6.60 1.77
CA MET A 75 -6.65 5.44 1.16
C MET A 75 -6.65 4.19 2.06
N CYS A 76 -5.80 4.18 3.11
CA CYS A 76 -5.66 3.06 4.04
C CYS A 76 -6.41 3.26 5.36
N LEU A 77 -7.16 4.35 5.53
CA LEU A 77 -8.02 4.58 6.70
C LEU A 77 -9.18 3.59 6.79
#